data_AF-A0A9D1UPM4-F1
#
_entry.id   AF-A0A9D1UPM4-F1
#
_cell.length_a   1.000
_cell.length_b   1.000
_cell.length_c   1.000
_cell.angle_alpha   90.00
_cell.angle_beta   90.00
_cell.angle_gamma   90.00
#
_symmetry.space_group_name_H-M   'P 1'
#
loop_
_entity.id
_entity.type
_entity.pdbx_description
1 polymer ?
#
loop_
_entity_poly.entity_id
_entity_poly.type
_entity_poly.pdbx_seq_one_letter_code
_entity_poly.pdbx_strand_id
1 'polypeptide(L)'
;MKSQRVTTFPGRDAEIADLARRWAHWDKPDRGGVMDWAWPDVDGEREYADADEGPSEAEIAEVLGLVRPELRDILADLDAAAHVEIIPVLQTLGLDRAASVGAPVAETLADVPVEVHSVGRLAAWGRLTGLSLLAGGDVADQLAVEFMAAAGYPGMSRKQVREECAQTRRVLALVGADSWPGDSGKGAGNVRPLIPRITVAQQLEVYRFLLQR
;
A
#
# COMPACT_ATOMS: atom_id res chain seq x y z
N MET A 1 -13.12 -1.23 44.04
CA MET A 1 -13.10 -0.99 42.58
C MET A 1 -11.69 -1.30 42.08
N LYS A 2 -11.57 -2.13 41.04
CA LYS A 2 -10.32 -2.80 40.65
C LYS A 2 -9.37 -1.83 39.93
N SER A 3 -8.15 -1.73 40.43
CA SER A 3 -7.01 -1.02 39.81
C SER A 3 -6.49 -1.84 38.62
N GLN A 4 -6.57 -1.30 37.40
CA GLN A 4 -5.87 -1.86 36.25
C GLN A 4 -4.38 -1.49 36.35
N ARG A 5 -3.52 -2.51 36.39
CA ARG A 5 -2.07 -2.34 36.29
C ARG A 5 -1.71 -2.14 34.83
N VAL A 6 -1.13 -0.99 34.52
CA VAL A 6 -0.38 -0.77 33.28
C VAL A 6 0.84 -1.69 33.32
N THR A 7 0.86 -2.73 32.50
CA THR A 7 2.05 -3.56 32.29
C THR A 7 2.95 -2.84 31.31
N THR A 8 3.89 -2.06 31.82
CA THR A 8 5.06 -1.60 31.07
C THR A 8 5.95 -2.82 30.77
N PHE A 9 6.15 -3.14 29.50
CA PHE A 9 7.12 -4.15 29.07
C PHE A 9 8.52 -3.52 29.03
N PRO A 10 9.46 -3.94 29.90
CA PRO A 10 10.82 -3.39 29.89
C PRO A 10 11.58 -4.00 28.71
N GLY A 11 11.88 -3.17 27.70
CA GLY A 11 12.65 -3.56 26.51
C GLY A 11 12.30 -2.77 25.25
N ARG A 12 11.05 -2.29 25.15
CA ARG A 12 10.53 -1.59 23.96
C ARG A 12 11.21 -0.24 23.70
N ASP A 13 11.53 0.50 24.75
CA ASP A 13 12.15 1.82 24.63
C ASP A 13 13.62 1.73 24.18
N ALA A 14 14.31 0.64 24.51
CA ALA A 14 15.69 0.40 24.09
C ALA A 14 15.76 -0.04 22.62
N GLU A 15 14.79 -0.84 22.15
CA GLU A 15 14.66 -1.23 20.74
C GLU A 15 14.22 -0.06 19.85
N ILE A 16 13.29 0.77 20.31
CA ILE A 16 12.87 1.99 19.59
C ILE A 16 14.03 2.99 19.52
N ALA A 17 14.82 3.14 20.59
CA ALA A 17 16.02 3.98 20.58
C ALA A 17 17.18 3.39 19.74
N ASP A 18 17.28 2.06 19.60
CA ASP A 18 18.24 1.41 18.71
C ASP A 18 17.81 1.55 17.24
N LEU A 19 16.51 1.42 16.94
CA LEU A 19 15.93 1.68 15.63
C LEU A 19 16.07 3.15 15.21
N ALA A 20 15.77 4.10 16.09
CA ALA A 20 15.98 5.53 15.83
C ALA A 20 17.47 5.86 15.60
N ARG A 21 18.40 5.18 16.30
CA ARG A 21 19.86 5.32 16.04
C ARG A 21 20.30 4.68 14.72
N ARG A 22 19.72 3.54 14.34
CA ARG A 22 19.90 2.92 13.01
C ARG A 22 19.25 3.73 11.90
N TRP A 23 18.29 4.59 12.19
CA TRP A 23 17.74 5.53 11.21
C TRP A 23 18.60 6.80 11.11
N ALA A 24 19.16 7.28 12.23
CA ALA A 24 20.08 8.42 12.24
C ALA A 24 21.44 8.16 11.55
N HIS A 25 21.84 6.90 11.34
CA HIS A 25 23.03 6.56 10.55
C HIS A 25 22.79 6.50 9.03
N TRP A 26 21.52 6.55 8.59
CA TRP A 26 21.19 6.72 7.19
C TRP A 26 21.41 8.20 6.88
N ASP A 27 22.69 8.50 6.70
CA ASP A 27 23.17 9.72 6.10
C ASP A 27 22.33 9.95 4.84
N LYS A 28 21.77 11.15 4.70
CA LYS A 28 21.19 11.58 3.42
C LYS A 28 22.25 11.26 2.37
N PRO A 29 21.95 10.49 1.31
CA PRO A 29 22.97 10.23 0.30
C PRO A 29 23.50 11.59 -0.14
N ASP A 30 24.82 11.75 -0.01
CA ASP A 30 25.54 12.88 -0.58
C ASP A 30 24.93 13.17 -1.94
N ARG A 31 24.52 14.42 -2.16
CA ARG A 31 24.02 14.93 -3.44
C ARG A 31 25.15 14.88 -4.49
N GLY A 32 25.52 13.66 -4.89
CA GLY A 32 26.68 13.35 -5.72
C GLY A 32 26.59 11.99 -6.42
N GLY A 33 25.43 11.32 -6.36
CA GLY A 33 25.18 10.07 -7.08
C GLY A 33 23.75 10.04 -7.61
N VAL A 34 23.55 10.69 -8.75
CA VAL A 34 22.30 10.61 -9.52
C VAL A 34 22.09 9.16 -9.94
N MET A 35 21.09 8.49 -9.36
CA MET A 35 20.49 7.30 -9.96
C MET A 35 19.73 7.76 -11.21
N ASP A 36 20.25 7.37 -12.36
CA ASP A 36 19.79 7.68 -13.71
C ASP A 36 18.41 7.05 -13.99
N TRP A 37 17.37 7.64 -13.42
CA TRP A 37 16.02 7.55 -13.98
C TRP A 37 15.86 8.77 -14.89
N ALA A 38 16.22 8.60 -16.17
CA ALA A 38 15.99 9.59 -17.19
C ALA A 38 14.48 9.85 -17.35
N TRP A 39 13.97 10.85 -16.63
CA TRP A 39 12.79 11.59 -17.04
C TRP A 39 13.13 12.28 -18.36
N PRO A 40 12.25 12.25 -19.37
CA PRO A 40 12.54 12.92 -20.64
C PRO A 40 12.84 14.40 -20.38
N ASP A 41 13.96 14.88 -20.90
CA ASP A 41 14.39 16.28 -20.89
C ASP A 41 13.26 17.16 -21.44
N VAL A 42 12.46 17.72 -20.54
CA VAL A 42 11.58 18.83 -20.82
C VAL A 42 12.39 20.09 -20.54
N ASP A 43 13.05 20.59 -21.58
CA ASP A 43 13.67 21.91 -21.61
C ASP A 43 12.64 22.98 -21.25
N GLY A 44 12.71 23.44 -20.01
CA GLY A 44 11.87 24.48 -19.48
C GLY A 44 12.15 24.63 -18.00
N GLU A 45 13.00 25.58 -17.65
CA GLU A 45 13.16 26.09 -16.29
C GLU A 45 11.80 26.58 -15.78
N ARG A 46 10.98 25.65 -15.28
CA ARG A 46 9.86 25.97 -14.40
C ARG A 46 10.49 26.11 -13.03
N GLU A 47 10.61 27.36 -12.61
CA GLU A 47 10.78 27.78 -11.23
C GLU A 47 9.84 26.93 -10.35
N TYR A 48 10.35 25.89 -9.70
CA TYR A 48 9.65 25.12 -8.68
C TYR A 48 9.61 25.98 -7.42
N ALA A 49 8.81 27.04 -7.46
CA ALA A 49 8.40 27.76 -6.27
C ALA A 49 7.54 26.82 -5.40
N ASP A 50 7.96 26.63 -4.15
CA ASP A 50 7.16 26.15 -3.03
C ASP A 50 6.61 24.71 -3.08
N ALA A 51 7.41 23.71 -3.47
CA ALA A 51 7.04 22.28 -3.35
C ALA A 51 7.39 21.66 -1.97
N ASP A 52 7.41 22.44 -0.88
CA ASP A 52 7.87 22.01 0.45
C ASP A 52 6.72 21.74 1.45
N GLU A 53 5.47 21.94 1.05
CA GLU A 53 4.30 21.59 1.87
C GLU A 53 3.65 20.32 1.31
N GLY A 54 3.72 19.23 2.08
CA GLY A 54 2.94 18.02 1.83
C GLY A 54 1.43 18.30 1.86
N PRO A 55 0.58 17.28 1.63
CA PRO A 55 -0.86 17.49 1.59
C PRO A 55 -1.35 18.15 2.89
N SER A 56 -2.13 19.22 2.76
CA SER A 56 -2.73 19.92 3.89
C SER A 56 -3.71 19.02 4.65
N GLU A 57 -3.98 19.33 5.92
CA GLU A 57 -4.96 18.58 6.72
C GLU A 57 -6.34 18.49 6.04
N ALA A 58 -6.73 19.55 5.31
CA ALA A 58 -7.98 19.59 4.56
C ALA A 58 -7.98 18.60 3.37
N GLU A 59 -6.88 18.54 2.61
CA GLU A 59 -6.72 17.59 1.49
C GLU A 59 -6.66 16.14 2.00
N ILE A 60 -5.98 15.91 3.12
CA ILE A 60 -5.96 14.59 3.77
C ILE A 60 -7.39 14.20 4.15
N ALA A 61 -8.14 15.09 4.82
CA ALA A 61 -9.51 14.81 5.23
C ALA A 61 -10.45 14.55 4.03
N GLU A 62 -10.27 15.27 2.92
CA GLU A 62 -11.01 15.06 1.68
C GLU A 62 -10.75 13.65 1.11
N VAL A 63 -9.48 13.27 0.95
CA VAL A 63 -9.09 11.95 0.42
C VAL A 63 -9.58 10.83 1.32
N LEU A 64 -9.43 10.98 2.64
CA LEU A 64 -9.95 10.04 3.63
C LEU A 64 -11.49 9.92 3.57
N GLY A 65 -12.19 10.95 3.11
CA GLY A 65 -13.63 10.90 2.87
C GLY A 65 -14.05 10.04 1.67
N LEU A 66 -13.14 9.83 0.71
CA LEU A 66 -13.38 9.09 -0.53
C LEU A 66 -13.01 7.60 -0.44
N VAL A 67 -12.19 7.21 0.53
CA VAL A 67 -11.76 5.82 0.70
C VAL A 67 -12.72 4.99 1.56
N ARG A 68 -12.69 3.66 1.42
CA ARG A 68 -13.50 2.75 2.23
C ARG A 68 -13.24 2.96 3.73
N PRO A 69 -14.27 2.81 4.59
CA PRO A 69 -14.15 3.12 6.02
C PRO A 69 -13.02 2.40 6.74
N GLU A 70 -12.80 1.11 6.46
CA GLU A 70 -11.72 0.37 7.11
C GLU A 70 -10.33 0.91 6.73
N LEU A 71 -10.10 1.16 5.43
CA LEU A 71 -8.85 1.75 4.97
C LEU A 71 -8.67 3.17 5.52
N ARG A 72 -9.75 3.96 5.55
CA ARG A 72 -9.75 5.30 6.15
C ARG A 72 -9.26 5.27 7.59
N ASP A 73 -9.81 4.37 8.39
CA ASP A 73 -9.50 4.27 9.81
C ASP A 73 -8.03 3.84 10.01
N ILE A 74 -7.53 2.92 9.17
CA ILE A 74 -6.10 2.55 9.14
C ILE A 74 -5.23 3.76 8.77
N LEU A 75 -5.56 4.47 7.69
CA LEU A 75 -4.78 5.61 7.21
C LEU A 75 -4.78 6.74 8.25
N ALA A 76 -5.89 7.00 8.92
CA ALA A 76 -5.97 8.02 9.97
C ALA A 76 -5.04 7.74 11.17
N ASP A 77 -4.74 6.46 11.42
CA ASP A 77 -3.83 6.02 12.50
C ASP A 77 -2.35 5.97 12.07
N LEU A 78 -2.05 6.11 10.78
CA LEU A 78 -0.66 6.18 10.29
C LEU A 78 0.00 7.51 10.66
N ASP A 79 1.33 7.49 10.77
CA ASP A 79 2.09 8.72 10.99
C ASP A 79 2.08 9.66 9.78
N ALA A 80 2.46 10.92 10.02
CA ALA A 80 2.48 11.95 8.98
C ALA A 80 3.46 11.62 7.84
N ALA A 81 4.52 10.84 8.09
CA ALA A 81 5.47 10.43 7.06
C ALA A 81 4.81 9.49 6.05
N ALA A 82 4.01 8.53 6.52
CA ALA A 82 3.26 7.64 5.64
C ALA A 82 2.17 8.37 4.83
N HIS A 83 1.58 9.45 5.36
CA HIS A 83 0.61 10.27 4.61
C HIS A 83 1.25 10.96 3.41
N VAL A 84 2.49 11.44 3.54
CA VAL A 84 3.22 12.10 2.44
C VAL A 84 3.41 11.17 1.24
N GLU A 85 3.54 9.87 1.47
CA GLU A 85 3.72 8.87 0.41
C GLU A 85 2.39 8.35 -0.14
N ILE A 86 1.37 8.15 0.70
CA ILE A 86 0.14 7.46 0.33
C ILE A 86 -0.95 8.42 -0.19
N ILE A 87 -1.13 9.58 0.42
CA ILE A 87 -2.23 10.49 0.09
C ILE A 87 -2.13 11.00 -1.37
N PRO A 88 -0.96 11.43 -1.88
CA PRO A 88 -0.84 11.83 -3.29
C PRO A 88 -1.21 10.71 -4.26
N VAL A 89 -0.85 9.47 -3.93
CA VAL A 89 -1.22 8.30 -4.74
C VAL A 89 -2.73 8.17 -4.83
N LEU A 90 -3.42 8.21 -3.69
CA LEU A 90 -4.88 8.11 -3.63
C LEU A 90 -5.57 9.27 -4.39
N GLN A 91 -5.01 10.48 -4.35
CA GLN A 91 -5.50 11.61 -5.15
C GLN A 91 -5.39 11.33 -6.65
N THR A 92 -4.26 10.79 -7.12
CA THR A 92 -4.07 10.48 -8.55
C THR A 92 -4.99 9.38 -9.07
N LEU A 93 -5.54 8.53 -8.18
CA LEU A 93 -6.49 7.50 -8.58
C LEU A 93 -7.85 8.06 -9.00
N GLY A 94 -8.19 9.30 -8.65
CA GLY A 94 -9.51 9.88 -8.95
C GLY A 94 -10.63 9.07 -8.30
N LEU A 95 -10.63 8.99 -6.97
CA LEU A 95 -11.65 8.30 -6.16
C LEU A 95 -12.98 9.08 -6.07
N ASP A 96 -13.03 10.27 -6.65
CA ASP A 96 -14.18 11.17 -6.73
C ASP A 96 -15.24 10.70 -7.74
N ARG A 97 -14.84 9.88 -8.73
CA ARG A 97 -15.75 9.25 -9.69
C ARG A 97 -15.96 7.78 -9.38
N ALA A 98 -17.15 7.26 -9.70
CA ALA A 98 -17.43 5.84 -9.57
C ALA A 98 -16.49 5.00 -10.45
N ALA A 99 -15.99 3.90 -9.89
CA ALA A 99 -15.25 2.89 -10.63
C ALA A 99 -16.14 2.17 -11.66
N SER A 100 -15.58 1.92 -12.85
CA SER A 100 -16.27 1.22 -13.93
C SER A 100 -15.88 -0.26 -13.93
N VAL A 101 -16.50 -1.05 -13.04
CA VAL A 101 -16.28 -2.50 -12.91
C VAL A 101 -17.57 -3.26 -13.28
N GLY A 102 -17.43 -4.32 -14.08
CA GLY A 102 -18.59 -5.15 -14.47
C GLY A 102 -19.18 -5.90 -13.27
N ALA A 103 -20.50 -6.10 -13.25
CA ALA A 103 -21.21 -6.69 -12.11
C ALA A 103 -20.62 -8.01 -11.57
N PRO A 104 -20.19 -8.98 -12.41
CA PRO A 104 -19.57 -10.22 -11.90
C PRO A 104 -18.25 -9.99 -11.18
N VAL A 105 -17.45 -9.01 -11.63
CA VAL A 105 -16.18 -8.65 -10.99
C VAL A 105 -16.46 -7.90 -9.68
N ALA A 106 -17.42 -6.98 -9.67
CA ALA A 106 -17.84 -6.27 -8.46
C ALA A 106 -18.37 -7.23 -7.39
N GLU A 107 -19.18 -8.21 -7.76
CA GLU A 107 -19.69 -9.26 -6.86
C GLU A 107 -18.54 -10.09 -6.26
N THR A 108 -17.56 -10.47 -7.10
CA THR A 108 -16.37 -11.21 -6.64
C THR A 108 -15.52 -10.41 -5.64
N LEU A 109 -15.51 -9.08 -5.78
CA LEU A 109 -14.68 -8.17 -5.00
C LEU A 109 -15.39 -7.55 -3.79
N ALA A 110 -16.69 -7.77 -3.62
CA ALA A 110 -17.52 -7.05 -2.65
C ALA A 110 -16.98 -7.14 -1.20
N ASP A 111 -16.42 -8.29 -0.86
CA ASP A 111 -15.94 -8.60 0.50
C ASP A 111 -14.43 -8.41 0.67
N VAL A 112 -13.71 -7.95 -0.35
CA VAL A 112 -12.26 -7.69 -0.23
C VAL A 112 -12.02 -6.50 0.73
N PRO A 113 -11.03 -6.58 1.65
CA PRO A 113 -10.21 -7.75 1.98
C PRO A 113 -10.96 -8.88 2.67
N VAL A 114 -10.69 -10.12 2.24
CA VAL A 114 -11.40 -11.33 2.69
C VAL A 114 -10.71 -12.02 3.88
N GLU A 115 -9.57 -11.50 4.34
CA GLU A 115 -8.86 -12.05 5.48
C GLU A 115 -9.70 -11.99 6.77
N VAL A 116 -9.60 -13.06 7.58
CA VAL A 116 -10.36 -13.21 8.83
C VAL A 116 -9.72 -12.46 10.01
N HIS A 117 -8.42 -12.20 9.95
CA HIS A 117 -7.65 -11.59 11.04
C HIS A 117 -7.20 -10.18 10.65
N SER A 118 -7.10 -9.29 11.65
CA SER A 118 -6.78 -7.86 11.43
C SER A 118 -5.43 -7.65 10.73
N VAL A 119 -4.40 -8.40 11.11
CA VAL A 119 -3.06 -8.33 10.46
C VAL A 119 -3.14 -8.67 8.97
N GLY A 120 -3.92 -9.70 8.61
CA GLY A 120 -4.13 -10.10 7.23
C GLY A 120 -4.87 -9.03 6.41
N ARG A 121 -5.92 -8.43 6.99
CA ARG A 121 -6.67 -7.33 6.35
C ARG A 121 -5.79 -6.10 6.16
N LEU A 122 -4.98 -5.76 7.16
CA LEU A 122 -4.00 -4.68 7.08
C LEU A 122 -2.96 -4.92 5.97
N ALA A 123 -2.41 -6.13 5.89
CA ALA A 123 -1.48 -6.53 4.83
C ALA A 123 -2.13 -6.47 3.45
N ALA A 124 -3.42 -6.85 3.34
CA ALA A 124 -4.18 -6.74 2.11
C ALA A 124 -4.40 -5.28 1.69
N TRP A 125 -4.71 -4.39 2.63
CA TRP A 125 -4.82 -2.94 2.36
C TRP A 125 -3.50 -2.32 1.90
N GLY A 126 -2.39 -2.64 2.57
CA GLY A 126 -1.07 -2.19 2.13
C GLY A 126 -0.74 -2.67 0.72
N ARG A 127 -1.05 -3.94 0.41
CA ARG A 127 -0.88 -4.49 -0.94
C ARG A 127 -1.77 -3.79 -1.98
N LEU A 128 -3.06 -3.60 -1.70
CA LEU A 128 -4.01 -2.95 -2.60
C LEU A 128 -3.56 -1.51 -2.91
N THR A 129 -3.09 -0.80 -1.89
CA THR A 129 -2.51 0.54 -2.04
C THR A 129 -1.28 0.50 -2.95
N GLY A 130 -0.33 -0.41 -2.70
CA GLY A 130 0.85 -0.58 -3.55
C GLY A 130 0.53 -1.00 -4.99
N LEU A 131 -0.45 -1.87 -5.20
CA LEU A 131 -0.91 -2.30 -6.52
C LEU A 131 -1.60 -1.18 -7.31
N SER A 132 -2.26 -0.24 -6.60
CA SER A 132 -2.96 0.88 -7.23
C SER A 132 -2.02 1.84 -7.98
N LEU A 133 -0.73 1.86 -7.61
CA LEU A 133 0.30 2.58 -8.34
C LEU A 133 0.59 2.02 -9.73
N LEU A 134 0.10 0.82 -10.04
CA LEU A 134 0.41 0.08 -11.27
C LEU A 134 1.93 -0.15 -11.47
N ALA A 135 2.71 0.01 -10.41
CA ALA A 135 4.08 -0.45 -10.34
C ALA A 135 4.08 -1.98 -10.23
N GLY A 136 5.06 -2.65 -10.83
CA GLY A 136 5.12 -4.10 -10.86
C GLY A 136 4.99 -4.75 -9.47
N GLY A 137 4.62 -6.03 -9.41
CA GLY A 137 4.29 -6.72 -8.15
C GLY A 137 5.36 -6.64 -7.05
N ASP A 138 6.64 -6.55 -7.41
CA ASP A 138 7.74 -6.36 -6.44
C ASP A 138 7.71 -5.00 -5.74
N VAL A 139 7.27 -3.95 -6.44
CA VAL A 139 7.10 -2.60 -5.86
C VAL A 139 5.87 -2.59 -4.94
N ALA A 140 4.77 -3.20 -5.38
CA ALA A 140 3.59 -3.35 -4.52
C ALA A 140 3.89 -4.16 -3.26
N ASP A 141 4.73 -5.19 -3.35
CA ASP A 141 5.20 -5.96 -2.18
C ASP A 141 6.06 -5.11 -1.23
N GLN A 142 6.92 -4.24 -1.77
CA GLN A 142 7.77 -3.37 -0.96
C GLN A 142 6.93 -2.32 -0.22
N LEU A 143 6.01 -1.67 -0.92
CA LEU A 143 5.13 -0.68 -0.31
C LEU A 143 4.20 -1.30 0.73
N ALA A 144 3.74 -2.54 0.50
CA ALA A 144 2.98 -3.26 1.52
C ALA A 144 3.80 -3.53 2.79
N VAL A 145 5.12 -3.77 2.67
CA VAL A 145 6.01 -3.89 3.84
C VAL A 145 6.15 -2.56 4.58
N GLU A 146 6.34 -1.45 3.85
CA GLU A 146 6.44 -0.11 4.43
C GLU A 146 5.14 0.31 5.12
N PHE A 147 4.01 0.04 4.48
CA PHE A 147 2.68 0.23 5.05
C PHE A 147 2.49 -0.56 6.36
N MET A 148 2.89 -1.84 6.38
CA MET A 148 2.82 -2.66 7.59
C MET A 148 3.73 -2.13 8.70
N ALA A 149 4.93 -1.64 8.36
CA ALA A 149 5.84 -1.03 9.31
C ALA A 149 5.24 0.24 9.93
N ALA A 150 4.66 1.12 9.12
CA ALA A 150 3.98 2.34 9.57
C ALA A 150 2.77 2.01 10.47
N ALA A 151 2.06 0.90 10.18
CA ALA A 151 0.95 0.41 10.99
C ALA A 151 1.37 -0.38 12.25
N GLY A 152 2.67 -0.37 12.61
CA GLY A 152 3.17 -0.95 13.87
C GLY A 152 3.64 -2.40 13.79
N TYR A 153 3.84 -2.94 12.59
CA TYR A 153 4.38 -4.28 12.33
C TYR A 153 5.75 -4.23 11.62
N PRO A 154 6.78 -3.63 12.24
CA PRO A 154 8.10 -3.53 11.63
C PRO A 154 8.75 -4.92 11.47
N GLY A 155 9.56 -5.09 10.42
CA GLY A 155 10.37 -6.29 10.20
C GLY A 155 9.66 -7.44 9.48
N MET A 156 8.42 -7.26 9.01
CA MET A 156 7.79 -8.22 8.12
C MET A 156 8.48 -8.25 6.76
N SER A 157 8.84 -9.43 6.28
CA SER A 157 9.33 -9.62 4.92
C SER A 157 8.20 -9.58 3.90
N ARG A 158 8.53 -9.26 2.63
CA ARG A 158 7.58 -9.37 1.50
C ARG A 158 6.88 -10.73 1.44
N LYS A 159 7.59 -11.81 1.80
CA LYS A 159 7.01 -13.16 1.86
C LYS A 159 5.94 -13.27 2.93
N GLN A 160 6.20 -12.78 4.14
CA GLN A 160 5.22 -12.80 5.24
C GLN A 160 4.00 -11.96 4.90
N VAL A 161 4.19 -10.73 4.39
CA VAL A 161 3.06 -9.88 3.96
C VAL A 161 2.21 -10.58 2.90
N ARG A 162 2.83 -11.24 1.92
CA ARG A 162 2.14 -12.05 0.90
C ARG A 162 1.39 -13.26 1.44
N GLU A 163 1.84 -13.83 2.56
CA GLU A 163 1.19 -14.95 3.25
C GLU A 163 -0.01 -14.44 4.07
N GLU A 164 0.14 -13.31 4.76
CA GLU A 164 -0.92 -12.67 5.54
C GLU A 164 -2.11 -12.25 4.67
N CYS A 165 -1.86 -11.73 3.46
CA CYS A 165 -2.93 -11.34 2.50
C CYS A 165 -3.21 -12.39 1.41
N ALA A 166 -2.88 -13.67 1.65
CA ALA A 166 -2.94 -14.69 0.61
C ALA A 166 -4.35 -14.93 0.04
N GLN A 167 -5.41 -14.71 0.83
CA GLN A 167 -6.78 -14.94 0.39
C GLN A 167 -7.25 -13.84 -0.56
N THR A 168 -7.06 -12.58 -0.19
CA THR A 168 -7.32 -11.43 -1.08
C THR A 168 -6.52 -11.53 -2.36
N ARG A 169 -5.25 -11.93 -2.29
CA ARG A 169 -4.43 -12.16 -3.49
C ARG A 169 -5.02 -13.18 -4.46
N ARG A 170 -5.61 -14.27 -3.94
CA ARG A 170 -6.30 -15.26 -4.79
C ARG A 170 -7.53 -14.64 -5.44
N VAL A 171 -8.34 -13.87 -4.70
CA VAL A 171 -9.53 -13.20 -5.25
C VAL A 171 -9.15 -12.21 -6.34
N LEU A 172 -8.12 -11.37 -6.11
CA LEU A 172 -7.59 -10.46 -7.13
C LEU A 172 -7.06 -11.21 -8.35
N ALA A 173 -6.37 -12.33 -8.14
CA ALA A 173 -5.90 -13.15 -9.24
C ALA A 173 -7.05 -13.70 -10.07
N LEU A 174 -8.18 -14.13 -9.47
CA LEU A 174 -9.37 -14.64 -10.18
C LEU A 174 -10.01 -13.63 -11.13
N VAL A 175 -9.89 -12.34 -10.83
CA VAL A 175 -10.41 -11.26 -11.70
C VAL A 175 -9.34 -10.66 -12.63
N GLY A 176 -8.12 -11.23 -12.62
CA GLY A 176 -6.98 -10.77 -13.42
C GLY A 176 -6.30 -9.49 -12.89
N ALA A 177 -6.65 -9.04 -11.69
CA ALA A 177 -6.09 -7.84 -11.07
C ALA A 177 -4.70 -8.10 -10.47
N ASP A 178 -4.40 -9.31 -10.01
CA ASP A 178 -3.06 -9.70 -9.50
C ASP A 178 -2.58 -11.01 -10.15
N SER A 179 -1.33 -11.35 -9.90
CA SER A 179 -0.73 -12.63 -10.23
C SER A 179 -1.20 -13.76 -9.31
N TRP A 180 -1.31 -14.97 -9.86
CA TRP A 180 -1.65 -16.15 -9.06
C TRP A 180 -0.55 -16.45 -8.03
N PRO A 181 -0.89 -16.73 -6.76
CA PRO A 181 0.11 -17.08 -5.74
C PRO A 181 0.89 -18.34 -6.14
N GLY A 182 2.18 -18.17 -6.43
CA GLY A 182 3.09 -19.26 -6.81
C GLY A 182 3.81 -19.08 -8.15
N ASP A 183 3.44 -18.09 -8.98
CA ASP A 183 4.05 -17.87 -10.32
C ASP A 183 5.49 -17.30 -10.26
N SER A 184 6.03 -17.03 -9.05
CA SER A 184 7.31 -16.32 -8.84
C SER A 184 8.53 -17.24 -8.59
N GLY A 185 8.52 -18.50 -9.02
CA GLY A 185 9.65 -19.42 -8.76
C GLY A 185 9.84 -20.55 -9.78
N LYS A 186 11.11 -20.86 -10.08
CA LYS A 186 11.57 -22.06 -10.80
C LYS A 186 11.11 -23.31 -10.03
N GLY A 187 9.91 -23.82 -10.31
CA GLY A 187 9.36 -24.98 -9.62
C GLY A 187 7.84 -24.94 -9.41
N ALA A 188 7.16 -23.86 -9.79
CA ALA A 188 5.71 -23.87 -9.88
C ALA A 188 5.30 -24.89 -10.98
N GLY A 189 4.72 -26.02 -10.56
CA GLY A 189 4.13 -26.97 -11.49
C GLY A 189 3.21 -26.24 -12.48
N ASN A 190 3.21 -26.70 -13.74
CA ASN A 190 2.61 -26.13 -14.95
C ASN A 190 1.11 -25.74 -14.90
N VAL A 191 0.47 -25.68 -13.73
CA VAL A 191 -0.92 -25.30 -13.55
C VAL A 191 -1.00 -23.77 -13.49
N ARG A 192 -1.00 -23.13 -14.66
CA ARG A 192 -1.47 -21.75 -14.77
C ARG A 192 -2.99 -21.77 -14.90
N PRO A 193 -3.74 -21.24 -13.94
CA PRO A 193 -5.17 -21.10 -14.12
C PRO A 193 -5.42 -20.22 -15.35
N LEU A 194 -6.38 -20.61 -16.20
CA LEU A 194 -6.79 -19.86 -17.38
C LEU A 194 -7.64 -18.67 -16.93
N ILE A 195 -6.99 -17.69 -16.31
CA ILE A 195 -7.66 -16.48 -15.83
C ILE A 195 -7.54 -15.40 -16.91
N PRO A 196 -8.63 -14.69 -17.25
CA PRO A 196 -8.57 -13.56 -18.16
C PRO A 196 -7.57 -12.53 -17.63
N ARG A 197 -6.55 -12.19 -18.43
CA ARG A 197 -5.73 -11.02 -18.15
C ARG A 197 -6.52 -9.79 -18.55
N ILE A 198 -6.84 -8.97 -17.57
CA ILE A 198 -7.45 -7.67 -17.80
C ILE A 198 -6.37 -6.64 -18.16
N THR A 199 -6.78 -5.60 -18.88
CA THR A 199 -5.90 -4.49 -19.26
C THR A 199 -5.48 -3.67 -18.04
N VAL A 200 -4.38 -2.94 -18.13
CA VAL A 200 -3.93 -2.01 -17.06
C VAL A 200 -5.03 -1.01 -16.68
N ALA A 201 -5.78 -0.50 -17.66
CA ALA A 201 -6.91 0.39 -17.41
C ALA A 201 -8.01 -0.30 -16.58
N GLN A 202 -8.33 -1.55 -16.88
CA GLN A 202 -9.29 -2.34 -16.08
C GLN A 202 -8.75 -2.66 -14.68
N GLN A 203 -7.45 -2.90 -14.52
CA GLN A 203 -6.83 -3.08 -13.21
C GLN A 203 -6.99 -1.82 -12.36
N LEU A 204 -6.77 -0.64 -12.95
CA LEU A 204 -6.98 0.64 -12.27
C LEU A 204 -8.43 0.82 -11.82
N GLU A 205 -9.42 0.47 -12.65
CA GLU A 205 -10.84 0.49 -12.25
C GLU A 205 -11.12 -0.49 -11.10
N VAL A 206 -10.48 -1.67 -11.09
CA VAL A 206 -10.59 -2.62 -9.97
C VAL A 206 -10.00 -2.03 -8.68
N TYR A 207 -8.82 -1.43 -8.73
CA TYR A 207 -8.22 -0.82 -7.54
C TYR A 207 -9.00 0.40 -7.06
N ARG A 208 -9.52 1.23 -7.97
CA ARG A 208 -10.46 2.31 -7.60
C ARG A 208 -11.67 1.74 -6.90
N PHE A 209 -12.31 0.70 -7.46
CA PHE A 209 -13.48 0.06 -6.85
C PHE A 209 -13.20 -0.46 -5.43
N LEU A 210 -12.02 -1.04 -5.21
CA LEU A 210 -11.63 -1.60 -3.91
C LEU A 210 -11.28 -0.54 -2.87
N LEU A 211 -10.70 0.58 -3.29
CA LEU A 211 -10.27 1.64 -2.40
C LEU A 211 -11.38 2.67 -2.13
N GLN A 212 -12.28 2.87 -3.07
CA GLN A 212 -13.38 3.84 -3.01
C GLN A 212 -14.51 3.40 -2.07
N ARG A 213 -15.07 4.37 -1.35
CA ARG A 213 -16.25 4.20 -0.47
C ARG A 213 -17.51 3.77 -1.21
#